data_AF-G0J6A5-F1
#
_entry.id   AF-G0J6A5-F1
#
_cell.length_a   1.000
_cell.length_b   1.000
_cell.length_c   1.000
_cell.angle_alpha   90.00
_cell.angle_beta   90.00
_cell.angle_gamma   90.00
#
_symmetry.space_group_name_H-M   'P 1'
#
loop_
_entity.id
_entity.type
_entity.pdbx_description
1 polymer ?
#
loop_
_entity_poly.entity_id
_entity_poly.type
_entity_poly.pdbx_seq_one_letter_code
_entity_poly.pdbx_strand_id
1 'polypeptide(L)'
;MKKLDKLVLGSFLSPFLLTFIVVDFILLTVNMLKYFDEIFGKDLPFMVYMELIGYFVISISPMALPLAVLLSSLMTFGNLGEHFELTAIKSSGISLNRTMLPIGVFVAIVTVLAFLSNNYIVPRVNLKTFSLLYDIRMKSPAFDIKEGVFYNGIPGYSIKVNNKLDEVRLQDVLIYDHTSGQGNLHVITADSGRMEPFFNDRYIMLTLYHGNSYQEGSGRRGGRNVPQAFSRTQFETNKMVFNLDAFELDRTDEKLWSNSKSIKNIREIRVDLDSMEREINHFHFFNYANTEASYNYFGRSRKLTPPKDILDKKLESDSLKNLRYQAEHDLLLKGDDIERASGEGSAAAVSSNASGGKNTNSTTATDTSGGVAPPVKLAQRGDSKSSVASSDTLVQSKDSLDKALANNKNPDMRDINKNSSLKLEKPVLQTLSDDQEKRLDSLLSTPRYRNSRASVGLTSARNIKNNFTKNKTQINEVMRQYRHFTVAWYQKYTQSLACFVMFMIGAPLGAIIKKGGLGMPVLLSIIFFIMYYMLTITGEKWAKEGLSDPLFGTFFSNMALIPFGLFFLKQARKDARLFEPDFYQGIWEKIVKLYQKLVQRKKLKEDVL
;
A
#
# COMPACT_ATOMS: atom_id res chain seq x y z
N MET A 1 -14.57 -37.48 -26.16
CA MET A 1 -15.80 -36.74 -25.80
C MET A 1 -16.98 -37.36 -26.51
N LYS A 2 -18.15 -37.53 -25.85
CA LYS A 2 -19.37 -37.99 -26.54
C LYS A 2 -19.93 -36.86 -27.41
N LYS A 3 -20.77 -37.15 -28.42
CA LYS A 3 -21.34 -36.12 -29.33
C LYS A 3 -22.09 -35.01 -28.58
N LEU A 4 -22.84 -35.36 -27.53
CA LEU A 4 -23.54 -34.41 -26.67
C LEU A 4 -22.58 -33.48 -25.93
N ASP A 5 -21.48 -34.01 -25.40
CA ASP A 5 -20.47 -33.20 -24.71
C ASP A 5 -19.88 -32.14 -25.66
N LYS A 6 -19.63 -32.51 -26.93
CA LYS A 6 -19.11 -31.60 -27.97
C LYS A 6 -20.13 -30.53 -28.35
N LEU A 7 -21.42 -30.89 -28.45
CA LEU A 7 -22.50 -29.95 -28.76
C LEU A 7 -22.63 -28.89 -27.65
N VAL A 8 -22.75 -29.34 -26.40
CA VAL A 8 -22.94 -28.44 -25.25
C VAL A 8 -21.72 -27.54 -25.06
N LEU A 9 -20.50 -28.09 -25.16
CA LEU A 9 -19.28 -27.30 -25.04
C LEU A 9 -19.11 -26.31 -26.21
N GLY A 10 -19.45 -26.72 -27.44
CA GLY A 10 -19.42 -25.86 -28.62
C GLY A 10 -20.39 -24.69 -28.52
N SER A 11 -21.60 -24.93 -28.00
CA SER A 11 -22.61 -23.90 -27.74
C SER A 11 -22.23 -22.95 -26.59
N PHE A 12 -21.33 -23.38 -25.69
CA PHE A 12 -20.81 -22.54 -24.60
C PHE A 12 -19.62 -21.67 -25.01
N LEU A 13 -18.69 -22.22 -25.80
CA LEU A 13 -17.41 -21.57 -26.05
C LEU A 13 -17.54 -20.24 -26.83
N SER A 14 -18.43 -20.19 -27.81
CA SER A 14 -18.66 -18.97 -28.61
C SER A 14 -19.24 -17.82 -27.76
N PRO A 15 -20.36 -18.01 -27.03
CA PRO A 15 -20.83 -17.00 -26.08
C PRO A 15 -19.77 -16.66 -25.02
N PHE A 16 -19.03 -17.63 -24.47
CA PHE A 16 -17.98 -17.38 -23.47
C PHE A 16 -16.90 -16.40 -23.96
N LEU A 17 -16.36 -16.60 -25.16
CA LEU A 17 -15.33 -15.70 -25.68
C LEU A 17 -15.88 -14.30 -25.98
N LEU A 18 -17.07 -14.22 -26.58
CA LEU A 18 -17.73 -12.93 -26.87
C LEU A 18 -17.97 -12.14 -25.59
N THR A 19 -18.56 -12.78 -24.58
CA THR A 19 -18.96 -12.11 -23.34
C THR A 19 -17.75 -11.76 -22.50
N PHE A 20 -16.71 -12.60 -22.51
CA PHE A 20 -15.43 -12.29 -21.88
C PHE A 20 -14.82 -11.01 -22.47
N ILE A 21 -14.73 -10.90 -23.80
CA ILE A 21 -14.19 -9.68 -24.46
C ILE A 21 -15.05 -8.46 -24.13
N VAL A 22 -16.38 -8.57 -24.20
CA VAL A 22 -17.30 -7.45 -23.92
C VAL A 22 -17.19 -7.00 -22.46
N VAL A 23 -17.20 -7.92 -21.50
CA VAL A 23 -17.09 -7.60 -20.08
C VAL A 23 -15.72 -6.98 -19.78
N ASP A 24 -14.64 -7.54 -20.33
CA ASP A 24 -13.30 -7.03 -20.11
C ASP A 24 -13.14 -5.63 -20.70
N PHE A 25 -13.73 -5.35 -21.87
CA PHE A 25 -13.79 -4.01 -22.45
C PHE A 25 -14.59 -3.01 -21.60
N ILE A 26 -15.74 -3.43 -21.05
CA ILE A 26 -16.54 -2.58 -20.14
C ILE A 26 -15.73 -2.24 -18.88
N LEU A 27 -15.10 -3.23 -18.26
CA LEU A 27 -14.29 -3.01 -17.06
C LEU A 27 -13.04 -2.17 -17.34
N LEU A 28 -12.40 -2.37 -18.50
CA LEU A 28 -11.30 -1.54 -18.98
C LEU A 28 -11.74 -0.08 -19.06
N THR A 29 -12.87 0.21 -19.71
CA THR A 29 -13.37 1.57 -19.89
C THR A 29 -13.64 2.24 -18.54
N VAL A 30 -14.30 1.54 -17.62
CA VAL A 30 -14.56 2.05 -16.27
C VAL A 30 -13.26 2.34 -15.52
N ASN A 31 -12.25 1.48 -15.66
CA ASN A 31 -10.96 1.69 -15.00
C ASN A 31 -10.13 2.80 -15.67
N MET A 32 -10.24 2.97 -16.99
CA MET A 32 -9.60 4.06 -17.74
C MET A 32 -10.13 5.43 -17.34
N LEU A 33 -11.42 5.55 -17.01
CA LEU A 33 -11.98 6.81 -16.50
C LEU A 33 -11.28 7.29 -15.23
N LYS A 34 -10.76 6.38 -14.39
CA LYS A 34 -10.01 6.75 -13.18
C LYS A 34 -8.67 7.42 -13.48
N TYR A 35 -8.05 7.09 -14.61
CA TYR A 35 -6.74 7.59 -15.01
C TYR A 35 -6.83 8.55 -16.21
N PHE A 36 -8.04 8.99 -16.55
CA PHE A 36 -8.30 9.80 -17.74
C PHE A 36 -7.44 11.08 -17.73
N ASP A 37 -7.51 11.86 -16.66
CA ASP A 37 -6.75 13.11 -16.52
C ASP A 37 -5.22 12.91 -16.52
N GLU A 38 -4.75 11.70 -16.19
CA GLU A 38 -3.33 11.38 -16.12
C GLU A 38 -2.75 10.96 -17.47
N ILE A 39 -3.60 10.45 -18.37
CA ILE A 39 -3.27 9.81 -19.64
C ILE A 39 -3.59 10.73 -20.83
N PHE A 40 -4.69 11.49 -20.75
CA PHE A 40 -5.16 12.38 -21.82
C PHE A 40 -4.60 13.79 -21.63
N GLY A 41 -4.26 14.47 -22.73
CA GLY A 41 -3.62 15.79 -22.71
C GLY A 41 -2.08 15.75 -22.60
N LYS A 42 -1.48 14.57 -22.79
CA LYS A 42 -0.04 14.37 -22.88
C LYS A 42 0.30 13.90 -24.27
N ASP A 43 1.33 14.48 -24.89
CA ASP A 43 1.81 14.09 -26.22
C ASP A 43 2.55 12.75 -26.15
N LEU A 44 1.81 11.66 -25.93
CA LEU A 44 2.34 10.31 -25.83
C LEU A 44 2.29 9.61 -27.20
N PRO A 45 3.35 8.85 -27.58
CA PRO A 45 3.30 8.01 -28.76
C PRO A 45 2.15 6.99 -28.67
N PHE A 46 1.48 6.73 -29.79
CA PHE A 46 0.38 5.75 -29.88
C PHE A 46 0.75 4.37 -29.29
N MET A 47 2.00 3.93 -29.48
CA MET A 47 2.48 2.65 -28.96
C MET A 47 2.41 2.56 -27.43
N VAL A 48 2.64 3.66 -26.71
CA VAL A 48 2.58 3.71 -25.24
C VAL A 48 1.16 3.48 -24.75
N TYR A 49 0.16 4.05 -25.44
CA TYR A 49 -1.25 3.80 -25.13
C TYR A 49 -1.61 2.33 -25.33
N MET A 50 -1.16 1.70 -26.42
CA MET A 50 -1.43 0.29 -26.68
C MET A 50 -0.75 -0.63 -25.66
N GLU A 51 0.48 -0.33 -25.24
CA GLU A 51 1.18 -1.07 -24.17
C GLU A 51 0.42 -0.93 -22.84
N LEU A 52 0.02 0.28 -22.46
CA LEU A 52 -0.74 0.54 -21.23
C LEU A 52 -2.10 -0.18 -21.22
N ILE A 53 -2.88 -0.05 -22.31
CA ILE A 53 -4.18 -0.73 -22.46
C ILE A 53 -3.99 -2.24 -22.39
N GLY A 54 -2.97 -2.79 -23.06
CA GLY A 54 -2.65 -4.22 -23.01
C GLY A 54 -2.36 -4.71 -21.58
N TYR A 55 -1.61 -3.95 -20.79
CA TYR A 55 -1.37 -4.28 -19.39
C TYR A 55 -2.64 -4.20 -18.53
N PHE A 56 -3.51 -3.21 -18.75
CA PHE A 56 -4.77 -3.11 -18.02
C PHE A 56 -5.74 -4.27 -18.33
N VAL A 57 -5.86 -4.67 -19.60
CA VAL A 57 -6.64 -5.83 -20.03
C VAL A 57 -6.20 -7.09 -19.28
N ILE A 58 -4.89 -7.37 -19.26
CA ILE A 58 -4.36 -8.55 -18.56
C ILE A 58 -4.55 -8.46 -17.04
N SER A 59 -4.43 -7.26 -16.46
CA SER A 59 -4.64 -7.04 -15.03
C SER A 59 -6.10 -7.27 -14.60
N ILE A 60 -7.07 -6.92 -15.43
CA ILE A 60 -8.51 -6.94 -15.08
C ILE A 60 -9.16 -8.28 -15.44
N SER A 61 -8.62 -8.99 -16.43
CA SER A 61 -9.13 -10.26 -16.94
C SER A 61 -9.60 -11.26 -15.86
N PRO A 62 -8.88 -11.53 -14.75
CA PRO A 62 -9.35 -12.47 -13.73
C PRO A 62 -10.65 -12.07 -13.03
N MET A 63 -10.96 -10.77 -12.96
CA MET A 63 -12.23 -10.27 -12.43
C MET A 63 -13.37 -10.38 -13.46
N ALA A 64 -13.06 -10.34 -14.76
CA ALA A 64 -14.03 -10.52 -15.84
C ALA A 64 -14.47 -11.98 -16.02
N LEU A 65 -13.60 -12.95 -15.72
CA LEU A 65 -13.85 -14.38 -15.94
C LEU A 65 -15.13 -14.93 -15.26
N PRO A 66 -15.40 -14.70 -13.96
CA PRO A 66 -16.62 -15.18 -13.33
C PRO A 66 -17.89 -14.67 -14.02
N LEU A 67 -17.85 -13.45 -14.55
CA LEU A 67 -18.98 -12.78 -15.20
C LEU A 67 -19.24 -13.36 -16.58
N ALA A 68 -18.18 -13.57 -17.35
CA ALA A 68 -18.24 -14.26 -18.63
C ALA A 68 -18.81 -15.67 -18.46
N VAL A 69 -18.36 -16.41 -17.44
CA VAL A 69 -18.88 -17.75 -17.14
C VAL A 69 -20.36 -17.71 -16.74
N LEU A 70 -20.78 -16.78 -15.89
CA LEU A 70 -22.18 -16.62 -15.49
C LEU A 70 -23.09 -16.39 -16.70
N LEU A 71 -22.76 -15.37 -17.50
CA LEU A 71 -23.60 -14.91 -18.59
C LEU A 71 -23.62 -15.91 -19.74
N SER A 72 -22.47 -16.53 -20.06
CA SER A 72 -22.42 -17.55 -21.11
C SER A 72 -23.09 -18.85 -20.71
N SER A 73 -22.98 -19.28 -19.45
CA SER A 73 -23.70 -20.48 -18.99
C SER A 73 -25.22 -20.26 -19.02
N LEU A 74 -25.68 -19.06 -18.65
CA LEU A 74 -27.08 -18.65 -18.79
C LEU A 74 -27.55 -18.69 -20.23
N MET A 75 -26.80 -18.09 -21.16
CA MET A 75 -27.13 -18.07 -22.58
C MET A 75 -27.16 -19.48 -23.18
N THR A 76 -26.16 -20.32 -22.90
CA THR A 76 -26.08 -21.67 -23.45
C THR A 76 -27.26 -22.52 -22.99
N PHE A 77 -27.54 -22.59 -21.69
CA PHE A 77 -28.65 -23.41 -21.19
C PHE A 77 -30.02 -22.79 -21.48
N GLY A 78 -30.12 -21.46 -21.58
CA GLY A 78 -31.31 -20.76 -22.02
C GLY A 78 -31.65 -21.09 -23.48
N ASN A 79 -30.68 -20.96 -24.40
CA ASN A 79 -30.88 -21.28 -25.81
C ASN A 79 -31.20 -22.77 -26.03
N LEU A 80 -30.50 -23.67 -25.33
CA LEU A 80 -30.84 -25.10 -25.35
C LEU A 80 -32.25 -25.36 -24.81
N GLY A 81 -32.72 -24.55 -23.85
CA GLY A 81 -34.08 -24.60 -23.32
C GLY A 81 -35.13 -24.09 -24.32
N GLU A 82 -34.85 -22.96 -24.98
CA GLU A 82 -35.71 -22.29 -25.95
C GLU A 82 -35.93 -23.11 -27.22
N HIS A 83 -34.87 -23.73 -27.74
CA HIS A 83 -34.95 -24.64 -28.90
C HIS A 83 -35.43 -26.06 -28.55
N PHE A 84 -35.92 -26.27 -27.33
CA PHE A 84 -36.35 -27.58 -26.81
C PHE A 84 -35.28 -28.70 -26.82
N GLU A 85 -34.02 -28.39 -27.13
CA GLU A 85 -32.91 -29.35 -27.13
C GLU A 85 -32.67 -29.94 -25.73
N LEU A 86 -32.69 -29.09 -24.70
CA LEU A 86 -32.52 -29.51 -23.31
C LEU A 86 -33.66 -30.45 -22.86
N THR A 87 -34.87 -30.19 -23.35
CA THR A 87 -36.05 -31.02 -23.05
C THR A 87 -35.90 -32.39 -23.71
N ALA A 88 -35.47 -32.45 -24.97
CA ALA A 88 -35.20 -33.71 -25.68
C ALA A 88 -34.09 -34.55 -24.99
N ILE A 89 -33.02 -33.89 -24.53
CA ILE A 89 -31.93 -34.54 -23.77
C ILE A 89 -32.45 -35.15 -22.47
N LYS A 90 -33.26 -34.41 -21.70
CA LYS A 90 -33.86 -34.90 -20.45
C LYS A 90 -34.84 -36.06 -20.69
N SER A 91 -35.67 -35.97 -21.74
CA SER A 91 -36.59 -37.05 -22.13
C SER A 91 -35.88 -38.33 -22.55
N SER A 92 -34.64 -38.23 -23.03
CA SER A 92 -33.78 -39.38 -23.35
C SER A 92 -33.14 -40.03 -22.11
N GLY A 93 -33.54 -39.64 -20.90
CA GLY A 93 -33.04 -40.18 -19.63
C GLY A 93 -31.72 -39.57 -19.15
N ILE A 94 -31.19 -38.55 -19.83
CA ILE A 94 -29.93 -37.90 -19.44
C ILE A 94 -30.22 -36.82 -18.39
N SER A 95 -29.63 -36.98 -17.21
CA SER A 95 -29.78 -36.00 -16.13
C SER A 95 -29.17 -34.64 -16.45
N LEU A 96 -29.77 -33.55 -15.95
CA LEU A 96 -29.27 -32.18 -16.13
C LEU A 96 -27.80 -32.02 -15.67
N ASN A 97 -27.43 -32.64 -14.53
CA ASN A 97 -26.07 -32.60 -14.01
C ASN A 97 -25.06 -33.21 -14.99
N ARG A 98 -25.46 -34.25 -15.75
CA ARG A 98 -24.60 -34.86 -16.78
C ARG A 98 -24.42 -33.94 -17.97
N THR A 99 -25.46 -33.22 -18.39
CA THR A 99 -25.39 -32.22 -19.46
C THR A 99 -24.52 -31.02 -19.08
N MET A 100 -24.49 -30.64 -17.80
CA MET A 100 -23.66 -29.57 -17.27
C MET A 100 -22.18 -29.93 -17.09
N LEU A 101 -21.88 -31.20 -16.88
CA LEU A 101 -20.52 -31.70 -16.62
C LEU A 101 -19.45 -31.22 -17.61
N PRO A 102 -19.62 -31.28 -18.95
CA PRO A 102 -18.58 -30.83 -19.89
C PRO A 102 -18.21 -29.34 -19.71
N ILE A 103 -19.21 -28.48 -19.48
CA ILE A 103 -18.96 -27.06 -19.19
C ILE A 103 -18.32 -26.92 -17.79
N GLY A 104 -18.78 -27.67 -16.80
CA GLY A 104 -18.20 -27.66 -15.45
C GLY A 104 -16.71 -28.04 -15.43
N VAL A 105 -16.29 -29.02 -16.24
CA VAL A 105 -14.87 -29.39 -16.42
C VAL A 105 -14.10 -28.25 -17.09
N PHE A 106 -14.67 -27.63 -18.12
CA PHE A 106 -14.06 -26.46 -18.76
C PHE A 106 -13.89 -25.29 -17.77
N VAL A 107 -14.92 -24.98 -16.98
CA VAL A 107 -14.88 -23.93 -15.95
C VAL A 107 -13.86 -24.25 -14.85
N ALA A 108 -13.69 -25.53 -14.48
CA ALA A 108 -12.64 -25.92 -13.56
C ALA A 108 -11.23 -25.63 -14.14
N ILE A 109 -11.02 -25.88 -15.43
CA ILE A 109 -9.77 -25.51 -16.12
C ILE A 109 -9.59 -23.99 -16.13
N VAL A 110 -10.63 -23.23 -16.50
CA VAL A 110 -10.61 -21.76 -16.45
C VAL A 110 -10.31 -21.24 -15.04
N THR A 111 -10.84 -21.87 -14.01
CA THR A 111 -10.58 -21.52 -12.60
C THR A 111 -9.09 -21.70 -12.25
N VAL A 112 -8.46 -22.79 -12.68
CA VAL A 112 -7.03 -23.02 -12.49
C VAL A 112 -6.21 -21.97 -13.28
N LEU A 113 -6.59 -21.69 -14.53
CA LEU A 113 -5.92 -20.66 -15.33
C LEU A 113 -6.07 -19.26 -14.71
N ALA A 114 -7.25 -18.92 -14.18
CA ALA A 114 -7.50 -17.67 -13.47
C ALA A 114 -6.61 -17.56 -12.23
N PHE A 115 -6.45 -18.64 -11.48
CA PHE A 115 -5.57 -18.70 -10.30
C PHE A 115 -4.11 -18.50 -10.69
N LEU A 116 -3.63 -19.18 -11.73
CA LEU A 116 -2.28 -19.00 -12.25
C LEU A 116 -2.04 -17.57 -12.74
N SER A 117 -3.01 -16.99 -13.44
CA SER A 117 -2.97 -15.60 -13.89
C SER A 117 -2.87 -14.64 -12.70
N ASN A 118 -3.73 -14.78 -11.69
CA ASN A 118 -3.76 -13.91 -10.52
C ASN A 118 -2.51 -14.04 -9.63
N ASN A 119 -1.89 -15.23 -9.60
CA ASN A 119 -0.70 -15.46 -8.81
C ASN A 119 0.61 -15.08 -9.52
N TYR A 120 0.71 -15.24 -10.84
CA TYR A 120 1.97 -15.05 -11.57
C TYR A 120 1.94 -13.95 -12.63
N ILE A 121 0.85 -13.82 -13.38
CA ILE A 121 0.76 -12.88 -14.50
C ILE A 121 0.39 -11.49 -14.00
N VAL A 122 -0.73 -11.36 -13.28
CA VAL A 122 -1.26 -10.09 -12.76
C VAL A 122 -0.24 -9.32 -11.92
N PRO A 123 0.50 -9.93 -10.97
CA PRO A 123 1.47 -9.18 -10.16
C PRO A 123 2.59 -8.56 -10.99
N ARG A 124 3.11 -9.31 -11.98
CA ARG A 124 4.15 -8.84 -12.91
C ARG A 124 3.64 -7.76 -13.86
N VAL A 125 2.42 -7.90 -14.35
CA VAL A 125 1.79 -6.88 -15.21
C VAL A 125 1.50 -5.63 -14.41
N ASN A 126 1.00 -5.76 -13.17
CA ASN A 126 0.76 -4.63 -12.29
C ASN A 126 2.03 -3.83 -12.01
N LEU A 127 3.19 -4.47 -11.78
CA LEU A 127 4.49 -3.77 -11.68
C LEU A 127 4.69 -2.83 -12.87
N LYS A 128 4.57 -3.37 -14.08
CA LYS A 128 4.78 -2.63 -15.33
C LYS A 128 3.72 -1.55 -15.53
N THR A 129 2.46 -1.83 -15.21
CA THR A 129 1.39 -0.84 -15.25
C THR A 129 1.68 0.35 -14.34
N PHE A 130 2.08 0.12 -13.09
CA PHE A 130 2.35 1.21 -12.15
C PHE A 130 3.61 2.00 -12.52
N SER A 131 4.66 1.32 -12.98
CA SER A 131 5.87 2.00 -13.49
C SER A 131 5.52 2.87 -14.70
N LEU A 132 4.86 2.31 -15.72
CA LEU A 132 4.51 3.03 -16.94
C LEU A 132 3.52 4.17 -16.65
N LEU A 133 2.55 3.95 -15.76
CA LEU A 133 1.62 4.99 -15.35
C LEU A 133 2.31 6.11 -14.59
N TYR A 134 3.32 5.79 -13.75
CA TYR A 134 4.14 6.80 -13.09
C TYR A 134 4.95 7.61 -14.10
N ASP A 135 5.58 6.94 -15.07
CA ASP A 135 6.34 7.60 -16.14
C ASP A 135 5.43 8.51 -16.98
N ILE A 136 4.23 8.03 -17.33
CA ILE A 136 3.19 8.82 -17.99
C ILE A 136 2.77 10.00 -17.11
N ARG A 137 2.56 9.79 -15.81
CA ARG A 137 2.18 10.84 -14.86
C ARG A 137 3.24 11.93 -14.80
N MET A 138 4.52 11.54 -14.75
CA MET A 138 5.67 12.42 -14.63
C MET A 138 6.02 13.12 -15.95
N LYS A 139 5.68 12.50 -17.10
CA LYS A 139 5.72 13.18 -18.38
C LYS A 139 4.81 14.41 -18.30
N SER A 140 5.41 15.58 -18.46
CA SER A 140 4.71 16.85 -18.30
C SER A 140 3.43 16.84 -19.15
N PRO A 141 2.29 17.28 -18.61
CA PRO A 141 1.23 17.77 -19.48
C PRO A 141 1.88 18.79 -20.43
N ALA A 142 1.51 18.76 -21.71
CA ALA A 142 1.90 19.81 -22.65
C ALA A 142 1.74 21.17 -21.94
N PHE A 143 2.72 22.06 -22.08
CA PHE A 143 2.95 23.25 -21.25
C PHE A 143 1.74 24.22 -21.21
N ASP A 144 0.67 23.85 -20.49
CA ASP A 144 -0.59 24.57 -20.43
C ASP A 144 -0.55 25.59 -19.29
N ILE A 145 0.26 26.64 -19.46
CA ILE A 145 0.17 27.82 -18.59
C ILE A 145 -1.20 28.46 -18.82
N LYS A 146 -2.08 28.33 -17.82
CA LYS A 146 -3.37 29.01 -17.78
C LYS A 146 -3.20 30.46 -17.35
N GLU A 147 -3.93 31.36 -18.01
CA GLU A 147 -3.91 32.80 -17.71
C GLU A 147 -4.28 33.08 -16.25
N GLY A 148 -3.51 33.96 -15.60
CA GLY A 148 -3.75 34.40 -14.23
C GLY A 148 -3.42 33.38 -13.13
N VAL A 149 -2.99 32.16 -13.46
CA VAL A 149 -2.65 31.09 -12.50
C VAL A 149 -1.14 30.85 -12.47
N PHE A 150 -0.59 30.55 -11.29
CA PHE A 150 0.81 30.14 -11.15
C PHE A 150 1.00 28.70 -11.67
N TYR A 151 1.87 28.55 -12.67
CA TYR A 151 2.31 27.27 -13.20
C TYR A 151 3.60 26.82 -12.50
N ASN A 152 3.55 25.67 -11.83
CA ASN A 152 4.66 25.07 -11.07
C ASN A 152 5.20 23.79 -11.73
N GLY A 153 5.01 23.62 -13.05
CA GLY A 153 5.39 22.39 -13.76
C GLY A 153 6.89 22.25 -14.01
N ILE A 154 7.67 23.34 -13.97
CA ILE A 154 9.14 23.27 -14.05
C ILE A 154 9.72 23.17 -12.63
N PRO A 155 10.53 22.14 -12.32
CA PRO A 155 11.26 22.06 -11.05
C PRO A 155 12.05 23.33 -10.76
N GLY A 156 11.80 23.93 -9.59
CA GLY A 156 12.51 25.12 -9.14
C GLY A 156 11.99 26.45 -9.70
N TYR A 157 10.95 26.49 -10.53
CA TYR A 157 10.38 27.73 -11.05
C TYR A 157 8.86 27.79 -10.88
N SER A 158 8.33 28.96 -10.52
CA SER A 158 6.90 29.25 -10.52
C SER A 158 6.63 30.41 -11.48
N ILE A 159 5.91 30.15 -12.56
CA ILE A 159 5.66 31.12 -13.63
C ILE A 159 4.19 31.50 -13.62
N LYS A 160 3.89 32.80 -13.55
CA LYS A 160 2.56 33.35 -13.76
C LYS A 160 2.58 34.23 -14.99
N VAL A 161 1.59 34.04 -15.86
CA VAL A 161 1.34 34.87 -17.02
C VAL A 161 -0.05 35.46 -16.87
N ASN A 162 -0.19 36.79 -16.90
CA ASN A 162 -1.49 37.41 -16.73
C ASN A 162 -2.32 37.32 -18.02
N ASN A 163 -1.75 37.61 -19.19
CA ASN A 163 -2.43 37.50 -20.49
C ASN A 163 -1.61 36.65 -21.47
N LYS A 164 -2.24 35.65 -22.09
CA LYS A 164 -1.63 34.77 -23.09
C LYS A 164 -2.23 35.09 -24.46
N LEU A 165 -1.44 35.75 -25.30
CA LEU A 165 -1.90 36.17 -26.63
C LEU A 165 -1.99 34.97 -27.60
N ASP A 166 -1.02 34.06 -27.52
CA ASP A 166 -0.92 32.82 -28.30
C ASP A 166 -0.22 31.74 -27.47
N GLU A 167 -0.06 30.51 -27.97
CA GLU A 167 0.77 29.47 -27.32
C GLU A 167 2.24 29.89 -27.15
N VAL A 168 2.72 30.79 -28.01
CA VAL A 168 4.12 31.24 -28.07
C VAL A 168 4.34 32.60 -27.40
N ARG A 169 3.33 33.48 -27.35
CA ARG A 169 3.46 34.88 -26.90
C ARG A 169 2.73 35.11 -25.58
N LEU A 170 3.49 35.59 -24.59
CA LEU A 170 3.07 35.81 -23.22
C LEU A 170 3.20 37.30 -22.88
N GLN A 171 2.26 37.83 -22.10
CA GLN A 171 2.30 39.21 -21.62
C GLN A 171 2.18 39.25 -20.09
N ASP A 172 2.97 40.14 -19.49
CA ASP A 172 3.09 40.35 -18.06
C ASP A 172 3.42 39.05 -17.31
N VAL A 173 4.71 38.69 -17.41
CA VAL A 173 5.27 37.44 -16.92
C VAL A 173 5.97 37.68 -15.59
N LEU A 174 5.56 36.92 -14.57
CA LEU A 174 6.17 36.89 -13.25
C LEU A 174 6.74 35.50 -12.98
N ILE A 175 8.03 35.42 -12.69
CA ILE A 175 8.73 34.17 -12.42
C ILE A 175 9.36 34.24 -11.04
N TYR A 176 9.07 33.26 -10.19
CA TYR A 176 9.82 32.99 -8.98
C TYR A 176 10.81 31.87 -9.25
N ASP A 177 12.07 32.10 -8.89
CA ASP A 177 13.13 31.09 -8.93
C ASP A 177 13.39 30.57 -7.50
N HIS A 178 13.07 29.29 -7.31
CA HIS A 178 13.21 28.52 -6.08
C HIS A 178 14.36 27.51 -6.16
N THR A 179 15.21 27.54 -7.19
CA THR A 179 16.32 26.60 -7.38
C THR A 179 17.30 26.60 -6.20
N SER A 180 17.42 27.71 -5.47
CA SER A 180 18.27 27.84 -4.28
C SER A 180 17.66 27.24 -3.00
N GLY A 181 16.40 26.80 -3.02
CA GLY A 181 15.72 26.19 -1.87
C GLY A 181 15.50 27.12 -0.65
N GLN A 182 15.75 28.42 -0.80
CA GLN A 182 15.74 29.40 0.28
C GLN A 182 14.50 30.32 0.28
N GLY A 183 13.44 29.94 -0.44
CA GLY A 183 12.20 30.70 -0.56
C GLY A 183 12.15 31.57 -1.81
N ASN A 184 11.51 32.74 -1.72
CA ASN A 184 11.22 33.64 -2.85
C ASN A 184 12.29 34.74 -2.98
N LEU A 185 13.57 34.36 -2.98
CA LEU A 185 14.69 35.31 -2.98
C LEU A 185 15.02 35.85 -4.37
N HIS A 186 14.58 35.16 -5.42
CA HIS A 186 14.82 35.53 -6.82
C HIS A 186 13.48 35.69 -7.52
N VAL A 187 13.20 36.89 -8.01
CA VAL A 187 11.95 37.24 -8.70
C VAL A 187 12.27 37.93 -10.01
N ILE A 188 11.66 37.49 -11.10
CA ILE A 188 11.83 38.09 -12.42
C ILE A 188 10.47 38.55 -12.90
N THR A 189 10.38 39.81 -13.29
CA THR A 189 9.18 40.42 -13.88
C THR A 189 9.52 40.86 -15.29
N ALA A 190 8.66 40.62 -16.27
CA ALA A 190 8.85 41.05 -17.65
C ALA A 190 7.52 41.47 -18.28
N ASP A 191 7.55 42.49 -19.14
CA ASP A 191 6.35 42.99 -19.83
C ASP A 191 5.86 41.99 -20.90
N SER A 192 6.78 41.35 -21.62
CA SER A 192 6.43 40.30 -22.59
C SER A 192 7.42 39.15 -22.58
N GLY A 193 6.94 37.98 -23.00
CA GLY A 193 7.72 36.76 -23.10
C GLY A 193 7.38 35.98 -24.37
N ARG A 194 8.36 35.26 -24.90
CA ARG A 194 8.18 34.32 -26.01
C ARG A 194 8.71 32.95 -25.60
N MET A 195 7.90 31.91 -25.77
CA MET A 195 8.26 30.53 -25.44
C MET A 195 8.40 29.71 -26.72
N GLU A 196 9.57 29.11 -26.94
CA GLU A 196 9.83 28.29 -28.12
C GLU A 196 10.57 27.00 -27.75
N PRO A 197 10.09 25.83 -28.22
CA PRO A 197 10.86 24.60 -28.14
C PRO A 197 12.01 24.62 -29.15
N PHE A 198 13.15 24.02 -28.80
CA PHE A 198 14.31 23.88 -29.69
C PHE A 198 15.07 22.57 -29.41
N PHE A 199 15.83 22.08 -30.40
CA PHE A 199 16.51 20.76 -30.40
C PHE A 199 15.58 19.53 -30.24
N ASN A 200 14.63 19.34 -31.17
CA ASN A 200 13.62 18.25 -31.12
C ASN A 200 12.84 18.24 -29.79
N ASP A 201 12.34 19.40 -29.36
CA ASP A 201 11.52 19.56 -28.15
C ASP A 201 12.20 19.18 -26.82
N ARG A 202 13.53 18.99 -26.81
CA ARG A 202 14.31 18.70 -25.59
C ARG A 202 14.61 19.90 -24.72
N TYR A 203 14.54 21.11 -25.29
CA TYR A 203 14.74 22.34 -24.54
C TYR A 203 13.63 23.31 -24.88
N ILE A 204 13.17 24.07 -23.88
CA ILE A 204 12.33 25.25 -24.11
C ILE A 204 13.15 26.48 -23.78
N MET A 205 13.10 27.45 -24.67
CA MET A 205 13.65 28.78 -24.47
C MET A 205 12.50 29.75 -24.16
N LEU A 206 12.51 30.31 -22.96
CA LEU A 206 11.67 31.43 -22.58
C LEU A 206 12.48 32.72 -22.72
N THR A 207 12.18 33.48 -23.77
CA THR A 207 12.78 34.81 -24.01
C THR A 207 11.87 35.89 -23.44
N LEU A 208 12.31 36.54 -22.37
CA LEU A 208 11.64 37.64 -21.72
C LEU A 208 12.16 38.97 -22.28
N TYR A 209 11.26 39.94 -22.50
CA TYR A 209 11.58 41.26 -23.00
C TYR A 209 11.19 42.33 -21.98
N HIS A 210 12.05 43.35 -21.86
CA HIS A 210 11.85 44.53 -21.01
C HIS A 210 11.41 44.19 -19.58
N GLY A 211 12.36 43.67 -18.79
CA GLY A 211 12.08 43.18 -17.45
C GLY A 211 13.06 43.62 -16.38
N ASN A 212 12.73 43.27 -15.14
CA ASN A 212 13.56 43.46 -13.96
C ASN A 212 13.75 42.11 -13.26
N SER A 213 14.98 41.79 -12.88
CA SER A 213 15.33 40.71 -11.98
C SER A 213 15.68 41.29 -10.61
N TYR A 214 15.04 40.76 -9.59
CA TYR A 214 15.23 41.11 -8.19
C TYR A 214 15.87 39.93 -7.48
N GLN A 215 16.94 40.19 -6.73
CA GLN A 215 17.63 39.19 -5.94
C GLN A 215 17.87 39.73 -4.53
N GLU A 216 17.35 39.02 -3.54
CA GLU A 216 17.57 39.30 -2.12
C GLU A 216 18.56 38.29 -1.53
N GLY A 217 19.59 38.79 -0.83
CA GLY A 217 20.59 37.93 -0.21
C GLY A 217 20.02 37.17 1.00
N SER A 218 20.26 35.86 1.10
CA SER A 218 19.74 35.05 2.22
C SER A 218 20.36 35.45 3.57
N GLY A 219 19.55 35.93 4.51
CA GLY A 219 20.00 36.18 5.89
C GLY A 219 20.35 34.89 6.64
N ARG A 220 21.54 34.82 7.27
CA ARG A 220 21.87 33.74 8.21
C ARG A 220 20.95 33.84 9.44
N ARG A 221 20.06 32.85 9.64
CA ARG A 221 19.26 32.71 10.87
C ARG A 221 20.19 32.64 12.09
N GLY A 222 20.18 33.69 12.91
CA GLY A 222 20.83 33.71 14.23
C GLY A 222 21.92 34.77 14.46
N GLY A 223 22.20 35.64 13.49
CA GLY A 223 23.10 36.79 13.67
C GLY A 223 22.35 38.13 13.56
N ARG A 224 22.77 39.12 14.37
CA ARG A 224 22.35 40.54 14.38
C ARG A 224 21.89 41.02 12.99
N ASN A 225 20.71 41.65 12.90
CA ASN A 225 20.11 42.19 11.67
C ASN A 225 21.12 43.05 10.87
N VAL A 226 21.90 42.43 9.99
CA VAL A 226 22.70 43.13 8.99
C VAL A 226 21.76 43.44 7.82
N PRO A 227 21.77 44.66 7.26
CA PRO A 227 21.03 44.96 6.04
C PRO A 227 21.37 43.92 4.97
N GLN A 228 20.35 43.22 4.47
CA GLN A 228 20.54 42.23 3.41
C GLN A 228 20.83 42.96 2.10
N ALA A 229 21.78 42.45 1.33
CA ALA A 229 22.08 42.99 0.01
C ALA A 229 20.90 42.69 -0.92
N PHE A 230 20.29 43.75 -1.45
CA PHE A 230 19.26 43.66 -2.48
C PHE A 230 19.86 44.11 -3.81
N SER A 231 19.81 43.25 -4.81
CA SER A 231 20.26 43.53 -6.16
C SER A 231 19.06 43.62 -7.09
N ARG A 232 19.06 44.65 -7.94
CA ARG A 232 18.10 44.82 -9.03
C ARG A 232 18.86 44.92 -10.34
N THR A 233 18.50 44.08 -11.30
CA THR A 233 19.04 44.10 -12.65
C THR A 233 17.91 44.34 -13.65
N GLN A 234 18.02 45.41 -14.42
CA GLN A 234 17.11 45.70 -15.53
C GLN A 234 17.69 45.10 -16.81
N PHE A 235 16.86 44.43 -17.60
CA PHE A 235 17.28 43.79 -18.85
C PHE A 235 16.32 44.12 -20.00
N GLU A 236 16.89 44.32 -21.19
CA GLU A 236 16.10 44.43 -22.42
C GLU A 236 15.65 43.05 -22.91
N THR A 237 16.53 42.07 -22.87
CA THR A 237 16.27 40.67 -23.22
C THR A 237 16.89 39.74 -22.19
N ASN A 238 16.13 38.74 -21.75
CA ASN A 238 16.63 37.66 -20.88
C ASN A 238 16.15 36.32 -21.43
N LYS A 239 17.07 35.38 -21.65
CA LYS A 239 16.78 34.06 -22.21
C LYS A 239 16.98 33.01 -21.13
N MET A 240 15.89 32.35 -20.75
CA MET A 240 15.91 31.23 -19.82
C MET A 240 15.74 29.94 -20.62
N VAL A 241 16.61 28.97 -20.40
CA VAL A 241 16.56 27.66 -21.05
C VAL A 241 16.20 26.62 -20.01
N PHE A 242 15.11 25.92 -20.24
CA PHE A 242 14.68 24.80 -19.42
C PHE A 242 15.03 23.50 -20.14
N ASN A 243 15.75 22.61 -19.46
CA ASN A 243 15.99 21.27 -19.97
C ASN A 243 14.74 20.41 -19.75
N LEU A 244 14.18 19.87 -20.84
CA LEU A 244 13.04 18.96 -20.83
C LEU A 244 13.46 17.48 -20.73
N ASP A 245 14.76 17.15 -20.78
CA ASP A 245 15.29 15.78 -20.64
C ASP A 245 14.83 15.13 -19.32
N ALA A 246 14.66 15.91 -18.25
CA ALA A 246 14.11 15.44 -16.98
C ALA A 246 12.63 14.99 -17.06
N PHE A 247 11.95 15.28 -18.16
CA PHE A 247 10.56 14.91 -18.45
C PHE A 247 10.42 13.95 -19.63
N GLU A 248 11.55 13.50 -20.22
CA GLU A 248 11.51 12.35 -21.13
C GLU A 248 11.04 11.11 -20.34
N LEU A 249 10.39 10.18 -21.03
CA LEU A 249 9.85 8.95 -20.42
C LEU A 249 11.01 8.01 -20.06
N ASP A 250 11.70 8.32 -18.97
CA ASP A 250 12.73 7.44 -18.42
C ASP A 250 12.04 6.30 -17.69
N ARG A 251 12.40 5.06 -18.01
CA ARG A 251 11.74 3.90 -17.40
C ARG A 251 12.11 3.83 -15.93
N THR A 252 11.17 4.15 -15.06
CA THR A 252 11.35 4.04 -13.62
C THR A 252 11.69 2.60 -13.24
N ASP A 253 12.61 2.41 -12.28
CA ASP A 253 12.95 1.06 -11.80
C ASP A 253 11.71 0.41 -11.15
N GLU A 254 11.32 -0.75 -11.69
CA GLU A 254 10.18 -1.54 -11.22
C GLU A 254 10.28 -1.87 -9.72
N LYS A 255 11.52 -1.95 -9.18
CA LYS A 255 11.78 -2.24 -7.76
C LYS A 255 11.22 -1.18 -6.81
N LEU A 256 10.98 0.05 -7.26
CA LEU A 256 10.38 1.10 -6.41
C LEU A 256 8.95 0.76 -6.01
N TRP A 257 8.25 -0.03 -6.83
CA TRP A 257 6.84 -0.40 -6.62
C TRP A 257 6.66 -1.78 -6.00
N SER A 258 7.73 -2.57 -5.85
CA SER A 258 7.66 -3.98 -5.39
C SER A 258 7.03 -4.15 -4.01
N ASN A 259 6.98 -3.10 -3.19
CA ASN A 259 6.41 -3.14 -1.84
C ASN A 259 4.87 -3.12 -1.82
N SER A 260 4.21 -2.75 -2.92
CA SER A 260 2.75 -2.67 -2.96
C SER A 260 2.09 -4.06 -2.98
N LYS A 261 1.05 -4.25 -2.17
CA LYS A 261 0.33 -5.54 -2.03
C LYS A 261 -0.26 -6.09 -3.34
N SER A 262 -0.71 -5.22 -4.25
CA SER A 262 -1.35 -5.62 -5.53
C SER A 262 -0.36 -6.19 -6.54
N ILE A 263 0.93 -6.12 -6.22
CA ILE A 263 2.07 -6.38 -7.08
C ILE A 263 2.80 -7.66 -6.65
N LYS A 264 2.36 -8.27 -5.55
CA LYS A 264 3.00 -9.45 -4.96
C LYS A 264 2.27 -10.74 -5.29
N ASN A 265 3.06 -11.81 -5.43
CA ASN A 265 2.53 -13.18 -5.51
C ASN A 265 2.27 -13.76 -4.10
N ILE A 266 1.68 -14.95 -4.03
CA ILE A 266 1.34 -15.60 -2.77
C ILE A 266 2.56 -15.88 -1.88
N ARG A 267 3.72 -16.21 -2.46
CA ARG A 267 4.94 -16.50 -1.69
C ARG A 267 5.51 -15.23 -1.07
N GLU A 268 5.55 -14.16 -1.85
CA GLU A 268 5.99 -12.84 -1.39
C GLU A 268 5.06 -12.29 -0.29
N ILE A 269 3.74 -12.39 -0.48
CA ILE A 269 2.76 -11.99 0.54
C ILE A 269 2.96 -12.79 1.83
N ARG A 270 3.27 -14.09 1.76
CA ARG A 270 3.54 -14.89 2.96
C ARG A 270 4.79 -14.40 3.71
N VAL A 271 5.87 -14.11 2.99
CA VAL A 271 7.10 -13.57 3.61
C VAL A 271 6.84 -12.21 4.27
N ASP A 272 6.01 -11.37 3.65
CA ASP A 272 5.60 -10.10 4.28
C ASP A 272 4.76 -10.35 5.53
N LEU A 273 3.77 -11.25 5.46
CA LEU A 273 2.92 -11.59 6.61
C LEU A 273 3.75 -12.10 7.79
N ASP A 274 4.72 -12.98 7.54
CA ASP A 274 5.64 -13.49 8.56
C ASP A 274 6.48 -12.35 9.17
N SER A 275 6.93 -11.41 8.33
CA SER A 275 7.71 -10.25 8.77
C SER A 275 6.86 -9.30 9.63
N MET A 276 5.63 -9.03 9.21
CA MET A 276 4.67 -8.20 9.95
C MET A 276 4.23 -8.86 11.25
N GLU A 277 4.06 -10.18 11.29
CA GLU A 277 3.76 -10.90 12.52
C GLU A 277 4.90 -10.77 13.54
N ARG A 278 6.15 -10.90 13.09
CA ARG A 278 7.34 -10.67 13.94
C ARG A 278 7.40 -9.23 14.43
N GLU A 279 7.05 -8.26 13.60
CA GLU A 279 7.00 -6.84 13.96
C GLU A 279 5.91 -6.56 15.01
N ILE A 280 4.71 -7.09 14.82
CA ILE A 280 3.61 -7.02 15.80
C ILE A 280 4.04 -7.64 17.14
N ASN A 281 4.65 -8.82 17.10
CA ASN A 281 5.15 -9.47 18.32
C ASN A 281 6.26 -8.64 18.99
N HIS A 282 7.14 -8.01 18.22
CA HIS A 282 8.17 -7.12 18.72
C HIS A 282 7.56 -5.92 19.47
N PHE A 283 6.53 -5.27 18.91
CA PHE A 283 5.83 -4.19 19.60
C PHE A 283 5.16 -4.67 20.89
N HIS A 284 4.53 -5.85 20.89
CA HIS A 284 3.95 -6.41 22.12
C HIS A 284 5.02 -6.65 23.18
N PHE A 285 6.12 -7.31 22.83
CA PHE A 285 7.23 -7.57 23.75
C PHE A 285 7.83 -6.27 24.31
N PHE A 286 8.11 -5.29 23.43
CA PHE A 286 8.68 -4.00 23.84
C PHE A 286 7.74 -3.22 24.75
N ASN A 287 6.42 -3.29 24.51
CA ASN A 287 5.45 -2.69 25.41
C ASN A 287 5.49 -3.34 26.80
N TYR A 288 5.52 -4.67 26.91
CA TYR A 288 5.68 -5.35 28.21
C TYR A 288 6.98 -4.95 28.91
N ALA A 289 8.11 -4.95 28.19
CA ALA A 289 9.42 -4.61 28.74
C ALA A 289 9.49 -3.17 29.26
N ASN A 290 8.90 -2.20 28.55
CA ASN A 290 8.95 -0.78 28.93
C ASN A 290 7.82 -0.34 29.86
N THR A 291 6.85 -1.22 30.15
CA THR A 291 5.74 -0.89 31.05
C THR A 291 6.28 -0.58 32.45
N GLU A 292 7.26 -1.33 32.96
CA GLU A 292 7.83 -1.07 34.30
C GLU A 292 8.41 0.35 34.42
N ALA A 293 9.21 0.78 33.44
CA ALA A 293 9.80 2.12 33.40
C ALA A 293 8.76 3.22 33.14
N SER A 294 7.70 2.92 32.38
CA SER A 294 6.65 3.89 32.04
C SER A 294 5.67 4.14 33.20
N TYR A 295 5.50 3.17 34.10
CA TYR A 295 4.57 3.22 35.23
C TYR A 295 5.31 3.20 36.57
N ASN A 296 6.19 4.17 36.82
CA ASN A 296 7.00 4.28 38.05
C ASN A 296 6.24 4.20 39.39
N TYR A 297 4.93 4.44 39.40
CA TYR A 297 4.10 4.30 40.61
C TYR A 297 3.57 2.87 40.78
N PHE A 298 2.99 2.28 39.72
CA PHE A 298 2.40 0.93 39.75
C PHE A 298 3.44 -0.19 39.55
N GLY A 299 4.57 0.10 38.92
CA GLY A 299 5.68 -0.83 38.69
C GLY A 299 6.55 -1.07 39.93
N ARG A 300 6.38 -0.30 41.02
CA ARG A 300 7.15 -0.49 42.27
C ARG A 300 6.88 -1.83 42.96
N SER A 301 5.66 -2.36 42.83
CA SER A 301 5.22 -3.58 43.52
C SER A 301 4.79 -4.72 42.59
N ARG A 302 4.62 -4.46 41.28
CA ARG A 302 4.14 -5.45 40.31
C ARG A 302 5.06 -5.54 39.10
N LYS A 303 5.74 -6.68 38.95
CA LYS A 303 6.45 -7.03 37.71
C LYS A 303 5.46 -7.57 36.68
N LEU A 304 5.46 -6.99 35.48
CA LEU A 304 4.68 -7.48 34.34
C LEU A 304 5.64 -8.22 33.41
N THR A 305 5.71 -9.54 33.54
CA THR A 305 6.49 -10.36 32.62
C THR A 305 5.69 -10.63 31.34
N PRO A 306 6.33 -10.62 30.16
CA PRO A 306 5.64 -10.98 28.92
C PRO A 306 5.13 -12.43 29.02
N PRO A 307 3.93 -12.72 28.48
CA PRO A 307 3.44 -14.09 28.30
C PRO A 307 4.46 -14.97 27.55
N LYS A 308 4.47 -16.27 27.84
CA LYS A 308 5.40 -17.24 27.24
C LYS A 308 5.36 -17.19 25.71
N ASP A 309 4.17 -17.17 25.12
CA ASP A 309 3.99 -17.14 23.66
C ASP A 309 4.69 -15.96 22.97
N ILE A 310 4.65 -14.77 23.60
CA ILE A 310 5.29 -13.54 23.08
C ILE A 310 6.81 -13.66 23.20
N LEU A 311 7.29 -14.19 24.32
CA LEU A 311 8.70 -14.40 24.59
C LEU A 311 9.29 -15.45 23.64
N ASP A 312 8.62 -16.58 23.43
CA ASP A 312 9.08 -17.68 22.58
C ASP A 312 9.19 -17.21 21.12
N LYS A 313 8.15 -16.53 20.59
CA LYS A 313 8.19 -15.92 19.25
C LYS A 313 9.30 -14.87 19.11
N LYS A 314 9.61 -14.13 20.17
CA LYS A 314 10.70 -13.14 20.17
C LYS A 314 12.06 -13.83 20.11
N LEU A 315 12.26 -14.88 20.92
CA LEU A 315 13.49 -15.67 20.92
C LEU A 315 13.74 -16.35 19.57
N GLU A 316 12.70 -16.88 18.93
CA GLU A 316 12.79 -17.45 17.58
C GLU A 316 13.22 -16.38 16.56
N SER A 317 12.57 -15.22 16.57
CA SER A 317 12.91 -14.10 15.69
C SER A 317 14.34 -13.61 15.88
N ASP A 318 14.80 -13.49 17.13
CA ASP A 318 16.15 -13.06 17.46
C ASP A 318 17.21 -14.12 17.05
N SER A 319 16.91 -15.41 17.21
CA SER A 319 17.73 -16.51 16.72
C SER A 319 17.90 -16.43 15.20
N LEU A 320 16.81 -16.27 14.45
CA LEU A 320 16.84 -16.11 12.99
C LEU A 320 17.62 -14.87 12.54
N LYS A 321 17.51 -13.76 13.28
CA LYS A 321 18.25 -12.54 13.00
C LYS A 321 19.75 -12.72 13.24
N ASN A 322 20.14 -13.40 14.31
CA ASN A 322 21.54 -13.70 14.61
C ASN A 322 22.16 -14.61 13.55
N LEU A 323 21.44 -15.64 13.09
CA LEU A 323 21.91 -16.51 11.99
C LEU A 323 22.13 -15.74 10.69
N ARG A 324 21.24 -14.79 10.35
CA ARG A 324 21.42 -13.92 9.19
C ARG A 324 22.64 -13.01 9.32
N TYR A 325 22.82 -12.42 10.50
CA TYR A 325 23.96 -11.57 10.79
C TYR A 325 25.29 -12.34 10.70
N GLN A 326 25.32 -13.58 11.24
CA GLN A 326 26.47 -14.47 11.11
C GLN A 326 26.76 -14.82 9.64
N ALA A 327 25.74 -15.17 8.86
CA ALA A 327 25.93 -15.48 7.44
C ALA A 327 26.42 -14.27 6.63
N GLU A 328 25.93 -13.06 6.91
CA GLU A 328 26.39 -11.83 6.28
C GLU A 328 27.84 -11.52 6.65
N HIS A 329 28.19 -11.67 7.93
CA HIS A 329 29.56 -11.52 8.41
C HIS A 329 30.51 -12.53 7.76
N ASP A 330 30.10 -13.79 7.62
CA ASP A 330 30.88 -14.84 6.95
C ASP A 330 31.08 -14.55 5.45
N LEU A 331 30.09 -13.94 4.78
CA LEU A 331 30.21 -13.52 3.39
C LEU A 331 31.17 -12.35 3.22
N LEU A 332 31.16 -11.38 4.15
CA LEU A 332 32.10 -10.27 4.16
C LEU A 332 33.54 -10.75 4.38
N LEU A 333 33.75 -11.66 5.34
CA LEU A 333 35.06 -12.28 5.55
C LEU A 333 35.55 -13.05 4.33
N LYS A 334 34.68 -13.81 3.66
CA LYS A 334 35.02 -14.49 2.40
C LYS A 334 35.31 -13.51 1.25
N GLY A 335 34.63 -12.37 1.20
CA GLY A 335 34.90 -11.31 0.23
C GLY A 335 36.29 -10.68 0.45
N ASP A 336 36.60 -10.35 1.69
CA ASP A 336 37.92 -9.85 2.12
C ASP A 336 39.04 -10.88 1.86
N ASP A 337 38.77 -12.17 2.05
CA ASP A 337 39.74 -13.25 1.79
C ASP A 337 40.01 -13.41 0.28
N ILE A 338 39.02 -13.16 -0.59
CA ILE A 338 39.20 -13.14 -2.06
C ILE A 338 40.00 -11.89 -2.49
N GLU A 339 39.76 -10.73 -1.87
CA GLU A 339 40.56 -9.52 -2.11
C GLU A 339 41.99 -9.65 -1.58
N ARG A 340 42.21 -10.32 -0.44
CA ARG A 340 43.55 -10.63 0.08
C ARG A 340 44.28 -11.67 -0.77
N ALA A 341 43.61 -12.74 -1.19
CA ALA A 341 44.20 -13.76 -2.08
C ALA A 341 44.51 -13.23 -3.49
N SER A 342 43.80 -12.20 -3.97
CA SER A 342 44.14 -11.48 -5.20
C SER A 342 45.16 -10.36 -5.01
N GLY A 343 45.30 -9.83 -3.78
CA GLY A 343 46.30 -8.82 -3.40
C GLY A 343 47.72 -9.35 -3.14
N GLU A 344 47.87 -10.63 -2.76
CA GLU A 344 49.20 -11.25 -2.54
C GLU A 344 49.98 -11.56 -3.83
N GLY A 345 49.39 -11.29 -5.01
CA GLY A 345 50.04 -11.44 -6.31
C GLY A 345 50.56 -10.15 -6.96
N SER A 346 50.41 -8.96 -6.35
CA SER A 346 50.75 -7.69 -7.02
C SER A 346 51.31 -6.63 -6.08
N ALA A 347 52.41 -6.93 -5.40
CA ALA A 347 53.22 -5.93 -4.69
C ALA A 347 54.31 -5.29 -5.57
N ALA A 348 54.17 -5.33 -6.91
CA ALA A 348 55.15 -4.76 -7.83
C ALA A 348 54.51 -4.23 -9.12
N ALA A 349 53.66 -3.21 -9.03
CA ALA A 349 53.49 -2.17 -10.04
C ALA A 349 52.41 -1.18 -9.61
N VAL A 350 52.50 0.03 -10.17
CA VAL A 350 51.49 1.10 -10.15
C VAL A 350 51.57 2.06 -8.96
N SER A 351 52.69 2.80 -8.95
CA SER A 351 52.59 4.26 -8.86
C SER A 351 52.01 4.76 -10.18
N SER A 352 50.81 5.37 -10.14
CA SER A 352 50.39 6.55 -10.93
C SER A 352 48.86 6.58 -11.09
N ASN A 353 48.32 7.80 -10.95
CA ASN A 353 46.98 8.26 -11.36
C ASN A 353 45.79 7.95 -10.44
N ALA A 354 45.65 8.80 -9.41
CA ALA A 354 44.36 9.12 -8.82
C ALA A 354 43.77 10.37 -9.52
N SER A 355 42.81 10.17 -10.43
CA SER A 355 41.82 11.19 -10.77
C SER A 355 40.57 10.54 -11.35
N GLY A 356 39.42 10.74 -10.69
CA GLY A 356 38.10 10.50 -11.26
C GLY A 356 37.34 9.32 -10.65
N GLY A 357 36.53 9.60 -9.62
CA GLY A 357 35.60 8.64 -9.02
C GLY A 357 34.48 9.36 -8.30
N LYS A 358 33.32 9.42 -8.98
CA LYS A 358 32.07 10.08 -8.59
C LYS A 358 31.50 9.44 -7.31
N ASN A 359 31.26 10.24 -6.29
CA ASN A 359 30.49 9.84 -5.10
C ASN A 359 29.02 9.62 -5.46
N THR A 360 28.52 8.39 -5.31
CA THR A 360 27.09 8.09 -5.24
C THR A 360 26.75 7.63 -3.83
N ASN A 361 26.31 8.57 -2.99
CA ASN A 361 25.66 8.27 -1.72
C ASN A 361 24.17 8.06 -1.98
N SER A 362 23.71 6.81 -1.89
CA SER A 362 22.30 6.48 -1.74
C SER A 362 21.94 6.46 -0.25
N THR A 363 21.34 7.54 0.22
CA THR A 363 20.69 7.62 1.54
C THR A 363 19.26 8.05 1.33
N THR A 364 18.32 7.12 1.51
CA THR A 364 16.90 7.41 1.62
C THR A 364 16.53 7.25 3.09
N ALA A 365 16.51 8.37 3.80
CA ALA A 365 15.88 8.49 5.11
C ALA A 365 14.64 9.38 4.94
N THR A 366 13.49 8.82 5.27
CA THR A 366 12.19 9.49 5.30
C THR A 366 12.13 10.52 6.42
N ASP A 367 11.86 11.76 6.04
CA ASP A 367 11.47 12.85 6.92
C ASP A 367 10.12 12.58 7.60
N THR A 368 10.09 12.69 8.92
CA THR A 368 8.91 13.17 9.65
C THR A 368 9.37 14.24 10.65
N SER A 369 8.82 15.44 10.46
CA SER A 369 9.11 16.66 11.20
C SER A 369 8.72 16.59 12.68
N GLY A 370 9.61 17.05 13.56
CA GLY A 370 9.31 17.40 14.95
C GLY A 370 10.49 18.13 15.58
N GLY A 371 10.40 19.45 15.69
CA GLY A 371 11.52 20.35 16.00
C GLY A 371 12.19 20.12 17.35
N VAL A 372 13.51 20.33 17.38
CA VAL A 372 14.31 20.54 18.58
C VAL A 372 15.33 21.66 18.31
N ALA A 373 15.51 22.50 19.34
CA ALA A 373 16.27 23.73 19.45
C ALA A 373 17.73 23.70 18.94
N PRO A 374 18.32 24.88 18.63
CA PRO A 374 19.69 24.97 18.11
C PRO A 374 20.75 24.67 19.18
N PRO A 375 21.95 24.19 18.78
CA PRO A 375 23.02 23.89 19.73
C PRO A 375 23.62 25.18 20.30
N VAL A 376 23.62 25.27 21.63
CA VAL A 376 24.31 26.30 22.40
C VAL A 376 25.83 26.14 22.19
N LYS A 377 26.47 27.17 21.63
CA LYS A 377 27.93 27.34 21.66
C LYS A 377 28.37 27.52 23.11
N LEU A 378 29.18 26.60 23.62
CA LEU A 378 29.92 26.83 24.87
C LEU A 378 31.14 27.70 24.58
N ALA A 379 31.22 28.82 25.30
CA ALA A 379 32.31 29.76 25.27
C ALA A 379 33.63 29.15 25.76
N GLN A 380 34.72 29.53 25.09
CA GLN A 380 36.09 29.34 25.56
C GLN A 380 36.31 30.17 26.83
N ARG A 381 36.82 29.54 27.88
CA ARG A 381 37.53 30.19 28.98
C ARG A 381 38.77 29.35 29.29
N GLY A 382 39.91 30.04 29.35
CA GLY A 382 41.24 29.46 29.14
C GLY A 382 41.91 28.73 30.31
N ASP A 383 43.06 28.20 29.93
CA ASP A 383 44.30 27.89 30.66
C ASP A 383 44.29 26.89 31.83
N SER A 384 44.80 25.68 31.54
CA SER A 384 45.92 25.10 32.30
C SER A 384 46.64 24.01 31.48
N LYS A 385 47.95 24.18 31.26
CA LYS A 385 48.87 23.18 30.70
C LYS A 385 48.92 21.93 31.58
N SER A 386 48.97 20.72 31.01
CA SER A 386 50.15 19.82 31.16
C SER A 386 50.08 18.54 30.31
N SER A 387 51.26 18.18 29.80
CA SER A 387 51.76 16.90 29.29
C SER A 387 51.04 16.18 28.13
N VAL A 388 51.72 16.26 27.00
CA VAL A 388 51.77 15.28 25.90
C VAL A 388 52.04 13.88 26.46
N ALA A 389 51.17 12.92 26.16
CA ALA A 389 51.40 11.49 26.36
C ALA A 389 51.46 10.79 24.99
N SER A 390 52.44 9.91 24.90
CA SER A 390 53.10 9.36 23.71
C SER A 390 52.22 8.46 22.83
N SER A 391 52.60 8.39 21.56
CA SER A 391 52.05 7.53 20.49
C SER A 391 52.02 6.02 20.79
N ASP A 392 52.69 5.56 21.85
CA ASP A 392 52.69 4.16 22.29
C ASP A 392 51.34 3.72 22.90
N THR A 393 50.52 4.66 23.39
CA THR A 393 49.18 4.33 23.93
C THR A 393 48.17 3.96 22.85
N LEU A 394 48.36 4.42 21.61
CA LEU A 394 47.50 4.06 20.47
C LEU A 394 47.78 2.64 19.97
N VAL A 395 49.02 2.16 20.08
CA VAL A 395 49.41 0.79 19.67
C VAL A 395 48.88 -0.25 20.66
N GLN A 396 48.96 0.02 21.98
CA GLN A 396 48.34 -0.85 22.98
C GLN A 396 46.80 -0.88 22.90
N SER A 397 46.18 0.23 22.49
CA SER A 397 44.72 0.28 22.28
C SER A 397 44.26 -0.56 21.09
N LYS A 398 45.09 -0.67 20.05
CA LYS A 398 44.81 -1.51 18.87
C LYS A 398 45.00 -2.99 19.18
N ASP A 399 46.10 -3.36 19.83
CA ASP A 399 46.36 -4.76 20.22
C ASP A 399 45.31 -5.32 21.19
N SER A 400 44.77 -4.47 22.06
CA SER A 400 43.67 -4.83 22.96
C SER A 400 42.32 -4.90 22.26
N LEU A 401 42.09 -4.07 21.23
CA LEU A 401 40.90 -4.13 20.37
C LEU A 401 40.92 -5.39 19.48
N ASP A 402 42.07 -5.70 18.89
CA ASP A 402 42.26 -6.85 17.99
C ASP A 402 42.18 -8.17 18.78
N LYS A 403 42.70 -8.21 20.02
CA LYS A 403 42.47 -9.34 20.94
C LYS A 403 41.02 -9.45 21.42
N ALA A 404 40.30 -8.34 21.58
CA ALA A 404 38.88 -8.35 21.95
C ALA A 404 38.00 -8.82 20.77
N LEU A 405 38.36 -8.48 19.53
CA LEU A 405 37.70 -8.94 18.31
C LEU A 405 38.02 -10.41 18.00
N ALA A 406 39.26 -10.86 18.21
CA ALA A 406 39.67 -12.26 18.01
C ALA A 406 39.01 -13.24 19.00
N ASN A 407 38.67 -12.78 20.20
CA ASN A 407 37.96 -13.58 21.22
C ASN A 407 36.45 -13.61 21.04
N ASN A 408 35.87 -12.81 20.13
CA ASN A 408 34.44 -12.79 19.87
C ASN A 408 34.12 -13.48 18.53
N LYS A 409 34.46 -14.77 18.44
CA LYS A 409 34.21 -15.60 17.24
C LYS A 409 32.73 -15.81 16.92
N ASN A 410 31.82 -15.44 17.82
CA ASN A 410 30.38 -15.41 17.60
C ASN A 410 29.82 -14.19 18.33
N PRO A 411 29.36 -13.13 17.62
CA PRO A 411 28.73 -11.99 18.27
C PRO A 411 27.35 -12.43 18.80
N ASP A 412 27.34 -13.05 19.97
CA ASP A 412 26.12 -13.33 20.72
C ASP A 412 25.70 -12.05 21.44
N MET A 413 24.60 -11.45 20.97
CA MET A 413 24.03 -10.24 21.58
C MET A 413 23.53 -10.47 23.02
N ARG A 414 23.54 -11.72 23.51
CA ARG A 414 23.18 -12.06 24.90
C ARG A 414 24.13 -11.48 25.94
N ASP A 415 25.39 -11.18 25.59
CA ASP A 415 26.45 -10.87 26.56
C ASP A 415 27.05 -9.45 26.49
N ILE A 416 26.38 -8.50 25.82
CA ILE A 416 26.92 -7.13 25.63
C ILE A 416 26.98 -6.32 26.94
N ASN A 417 26.43 -6.81 28.06
CA ASN A 417 26.46 -6.09 29.33
C ASN A 417 27.19 -6.84 30.46
N LYS A 418 28.51 -7.04 30.32
CA LYS A 418 29.39 -7.46 31.42
C LYS A 418 29.62 -6.38 32.49
N ASN A 419 29.12 -5.16 32.29
CA ASN A 419 29.15 -4.07 33.29
C ASN A 419 27.94 -4.11 34.26
N SER A 420 27.08 -5.12 34.17
CA SER A 420 25.88 -5.28 34.99
C SER A 420 26.14 -5.71 36.45
N SER A 421 27.39 -5.92 36.85
CA SER A 421 27.77 -6.43 38.18
C SER A 421 28.43 -5.40 39.12
N LEU A 422 28.30 -4.09 38.85
CA LEU A 422 28.45 -3.12 39.94
C LEU A 422 27.19 -3.18 40.80
N LYS A 423 27.20 -4.07 41.81
CA LYS A 423 26.27 -4.00 42.94
C LYS A 423 26.51 -2.67 43.66
N LEU A 424 25.85 -1.61 43.20
CA LEU A 424 25.64 -0.40 43.99
C LEU A 424 24.89 -0.86 45.24
N GLU A 425 25.59 -0.90 46.38
CA GLU A 425 24.94 -1.00 47.68
C GLU A 425 23.88 0.11 47.74
N LYS A 426 22.61 -0.30 47.84
CA LYS A 426 21.52 0.66 47.98
C LYS A 426 21.82 1.47 49.24
N PRO A 427 21.89 2.82 49.18
CA PRO A 427 22.15 3.61 50.36
C PRO A 427 21.12 3.24 51.44
N VAL A 428 21.61 2.96 52.65
CA VAL A 428 20.75 2.68 53.80
C VAL A 428 19.87 3.92 54.00
N LEU A 429 18.55 3.74 53.84
CA LEU A 429 17.58 4.81 54.05
C LEU A 429 17.63 5.20 55.54
N GLN A 430 18.22 6.35 55.85
CA GLN A 430 18.16 6.92 57.19
C GLN A 430 16.70 7.22 57.52
N THR A 431 16.19 6.65 58.62
CA THR A 431 14.85 6.94 59.12
C THR A 431 14.80 8.38 59.62
N LEU A 432 13.79 9.13 59.18
CA LEU A 432 13.58 10.52 59.59
C LEU A 432 13.36 10.59 61.12
N SER A 433 13.90 11.63 61.76
CA SER A 433 13.58 11.94 63.16
C SER A 433 12.17 12.55 63.25
N ASP A 434 11.42 12.28 64.33
CA ASP A 434 10.03 12.74 64.55
C ASP A 434 9.80 14.24 64.30
N ASP A 435 10.79 15.09 64.60
CA ASP A 435 10.72 16.54 64.33
C ASP A 435 10.89 16.89 62.85
N GLN A 436 11.65 16.09 62.11
CA GLN A 436 11.77 16.23 60.66
C GLN A 436 10.51 15.77 59.94
N GLU A 437 9.83 14.74 60.44
CA GLU A 437 8.52 14.30 59.91
C GLU A 437 7.46 15.40 60.07
N LYS A 438 7.34 16.00 61.25
CA LYS A 438 6.38 17.10 61.50
C LYS A 438 6.62 18.32 60.62
N ARG A 439 7.89 18.69 60.40
CA ARG A 439 8.25 19.80 59.49
C ARG A 439 7.92 19.48 58.04
N LEU A 440 8.15 18.23 57.62
CA LEU A 440 7.80 17.76 56.28
C LEU A 440 6.28 17.81 56.07
N ASP A 441 5.49 17.32 57.02
CA ASP A 441 4.03 17.33 56.95
C ASP A 441 3.45 18.75 56.82
N SER A 442 4.03 19.71 57.54
CA SER A 442 3.68 21.13 57.40
C SER A 442 3.94 21.65 55.98
N LEU A 443 5.07 21.32 55.37
CA LEU A 443 5.40 21.69 53.98
C LEU A 443 4.50 20.99 52.96
N LEU A 444 4.18 19.71 53.18
CA LEU A 444 3.27 18.93 52.34
C LEU A 444 1.84 19.51 52.33
N SER A 445 1.42 20.11 53.45
CA SER A 445 0.09 20.72 53.60
C SER A 445 -0.08 22.06 52.86
N THR A 446 1.03 22.70 52.46
CA THR A 446 1.01 24.03 51.85
C THR A 446 0.29 24.02 50.48
N PRO A 447 -0.64 24.97 50.20
CA PRO A 447 -1.40 25.01 48.94
C PRO A 447 -0.52 25.02 47.68
N ARG A 448 0.61 25.74 47.73
CA ARG A 448 1.60 25.81 46.63
C ARG A 448 2.21 24.44 46.32
N TYR A 449 2.56 23.67 47.35
CA TYR A 449 3.11 22.33 47.20
C TYR A 449 2.06 21.37 46.63
N ARG A 450 0.83 21.40 47.16
CA ARG A 450 -0.29 20.57 46.65
C ARG A 450 -0.58 20.84 45.18
N ASN A 451 -0.64 22.11 44.76
CA ASN A 451 -0.89 22.49 43.37
C ASN A 451 0.27 22.07 42.45
N SER A 452 1.52 22.20 42.90
CA SER A 452 2.70 21.74 42.15
C SER A 452 2.74 20.22 42.01
N ARG A 453 2.43 19.46 43.07
CA ARG A 453 2.35 18.00 42.98
C ARG A 453 1.18 17.52 42.13
N ALA A 454 0.04 18.20 42.19
CA ALA A 454 -1.11 17.92 41.33
C ALA A 454 -0.77 18.18 39.85
N SER A 455 -0.08 19.28 39.53
CA SER A 455 0.32 19.58 38.14
C SER A 455 1.37 18.60 37.61
N VAL A 456 2.35 18.19 38.43
CA VAL A 456 3.33 17.15 38.10
C VAL A 456 2.64 15.80 37.88
N GLY A 457 1.72 15.42 38.76
CA GLY A 457 0.93 14.19 38.63
C GLY A 457 0.07 14.18 37.36
N LEU A 458 -0.60 15.30 37.08
CA LEU A 458 -1.43 15.47 35.89
C LEU A 458 -0.59 15.43 34.60
N THR A 459 0.59 16.06 34.60
CA THR A 459 1.51 16.03 33.46
C THR A 459 2.04 14.60 33.22
N SER A 460 2.41 13.90 34.29
CA SER A 460 2.83 12.50 34.23
C SER A 460 1.72 11.61 33.67
N ALA A 461 0.47 11.78 34.13
CA ALA A 461 -0.69 11.05 33.62
C ALA A 461 -0.97 11.34 32.14
N ARG A 462 -0.84 12.62 31.71
CA ARG A 462 -0.97 13.00 30.29
C ARG A 462 0.11 12.36 29.43
N ASN A 463 1.35 12.34 29.89
CA ASN A 463 2.47 11.74 29.16
C ASN A 463 2.28 10.22 28.99
N ILE A 464 1.86 9.54 30.07
CA ILE A 464 1.53 8.10 30.02
C ILE A 464 0.40 7.85 29.03
N LYS A 465 -0.69 8.63 29.10
CA LYS A 465 -1.81 8.53 28.16
C LYS A 465 -1.35 8.71 26.72
N ASN A 466 -0.56 9.74 26.44
CA ASN A 466 -0.06 10.04 25.09
C ASN A 466 0.83 8.92 24.56
N ASN A 467 1.74 8.37 25.38
CA ASN A 467 2.58 7.24 24.98
C ASN A 467 1.76 5.98 24.72
N PHE A 468 0.78 5.67 25.57
CA PHE A 468 -0.11 4.53 25.35
C PHE A 468 -0.97 4.69 24.10
N THR A 469 -1.52 5.87 23.85
CA THR A 469 -2.27 6.16 22.62
C THR A 469 -1.38 6.03 21.39
N LYS A 470 -0.14 6.53 21.42
CA LYS A 470 0.82 6.37 20.32
C LYS A 470 1.14 4.89 20.05
N ASN A 471 1.51 4.13 21.07
CA ASN A 471 1.85 2.71 20.92
C ASN A 471 0.65 1.88 20.45
N LYS A 472 -0.56 2.18 20.96
CA LYS A 472 -1.81 1.56 20.51
C LYS A 472 -2.08 1.87 19.04
N THR A 473 -1.90 3.12 18.60
CA THR A 473 -2.10 3.51 17.20
C THR A 473 -1.10 2.80 16.29
N GLN A 474 0.18 2.75 16.67
CA GLN A 474 1.21 2.03 15.90
C GLN A 474 0.88 0.55 15.73
N ILE A 475 0.55 -0.16 16.82
CA ILE A 475 0.15 -1.57 16.73
C ILE A 475 -1.10 -1.73 15.85
N ASN A 476 -2.11 -0.88 16.04
CA ASN A 476 -3.34 -0.95 15.25
C ASN A 476 -3.09 -0.70 13.77
N GLU A 477 -2.14 0.17 13.42
CA GLU A 477 -1.76 0.44 12.05
C GLU A 477 -1.08 -0.78 11.41
N VAL A 478 -0.09 -1.37 12.08
CA VAL A 478 0.57 -2.59 11.57
C VAL A 478 -0.39 -3.77 11.51
N MET A 479 -1.25 -3.95 12.53
CA MET A 479 -2.32 -4.96 12.49
C MET A 479 -3.31 -4.71 11.35
N ARG A 480 -3.65 -3.45 11.06
CA ARG A 480 -4.50 -3.10 9.92
C ARG A 480 -3.80 -3.47 8.61
N GLN A 481 -2.53 -3.14 8.46
CA GLN A 481 -1.77 -3.54 7.27
C GLN A 481 -1.72 -5.08 7.15
N TYR A 482 -1.47 -5.80 8.25
CA TYR A 482 -1.48 -7.27 8.28
C TYR A 482 -2.81 -7.82 7.75
N ARG A 483 -3.95 -7.31 8.25
CA ARG A 483 -5.28 -7.69 7.73
C ARG A 483 -5.43 -7.42 6.24
N HIS A 484 -4.89 -6.31 5.73
CA HIS A 484 -4.95 -5.99 4.30
C HIS A 484 -4.15 -6.97 3.45
N PHE A 485 -2.97 -7.40 3.90
CA PHE A 485 -2.16 -8.41 3.22
C PHE A 485 -2.82 -9.79 3.27
N THR A 486 -3.38 -10.18 4.42
CA THR A 486 -4.11 -11.44 4.58
C THR A 486 -5.34 -11.48 3.68
N VAL A 487 -6.08 -10.36 3.56
CA VAL A 487 -7.20 -10.25 2.62
C VAL A 487 -6.73 -10.42 1.17
N ALA A 488 -5.64 -9.75 0.77
CA ALA A 488 -5.09 -9.89 -0.59
C ALA A 488 -4.65 -11.33 -0.89
N TRP A 489 -4.12 -12.04 0.12
CA TRP A 489 -3.77 -13.45 0.00
C TRP A 489 -4.99 -14.32 -0.30
N TYR A 490 -6.05 -14.22 0.49
CA TYR A 490 -7.29 -14.98 0.27
C TYR A 490 -8.01 -14.57 -1.00
N GLN A 491 -7.96 -13.29 -1.38
CA GLN A 491 -8.62 -12.77 -2.57
C GLN A 491 -8.14 -13.46 -3.86
N LYS A 492 -6.86 -13.85 -3.93
CA LYS A 492 -6.31 -14.61 -5.07
C LYS A 492 -7.01 -15.96 -5.25
N TYR A 493 -7.39 -16.62 -4.15
CA TYR A 493 -8.13 -17.88 -4.19
C TYR A 493 -9.62 -17.68 -4.46
N THR A 494 -10.24 -16.70 -3.79
CA THR A 494 -11.71 -16.50 -3.87
C THR A 494 -12.15 -15.99 -5.23
N GLN A 495 -11.36 -15.14 -5.89
CA GLN A 495 -11.65 -14.65 -7.24
C GLN A 495 -11.64 -15.79 -8.28
N SER A 496 -10.68 -16.70 -8.18
CA SER A 496 -10.63 -17.86 -9.07
C SER A 496 -11.81 -18.80 -8.80
N LEU A 497 -12.08 -19.12 -7.53
CA LEU A 497 -13.19 -20.00 -7.13
C LEU A 497 -14.57 -19.43 -7.51
N ALA A 498 -14.69 -18.10 -7.61
CA ALA A 498 -15.93 -17.45 -8.04
C ALA A 498 -16.38 -17.90 -9.44
N CYS A 499 -15.46 -18.27 -10.35
CA CYS A 499 -15.83 -18.80 -11.67
C CYS A 499 -16.73 -20.04 -11.56
N PHE A 500 -16.39 -20.95 -10.65
CA PHE A 500 -17.16 -22.16 -10.42
C PHE A 500 -18.50 -21.87 -9.73
N VAL A 501 -18.53 -20.96 -8.75
CA VAL A 501 -19.76 -20.54 -8.07
C VAL A 501 -20.73 -19.88 -9.06
N MET A 502 -20.20 -19.04 -9.95
CA MET A 502 -20.98 -18.39 -11.00
C MET A 502 -21.55 -19.38 -12.01
N PHE A 503 -20.77 -20.38 -12.42
CA PHE A 503 -21.29 -21.46 -13.24
C PHE A 503 -22.43 -22.23 -12.55
N MET A 504 -22.28 -22.53 -11.26
CA MET A 504 -23.28 -23.26 -10.49
C MET A 504 -24.60 -22.49 -10.32
N ILE A 505 -24.58 -21.17 -10.47
CA ILE A 505 -25.79 -20.34 -10.52
C ILE A 505 -26.32 -20.24 -11.95
N GLY A 506 -25.45 -19.89 -12.90
CA GLY A 506 -25.85 -19.55 -14.25
C GLY A 506 -26.40 -20.74 -15.04
N ALA A 507 -25.77 -21.90 -14.95
CA ALA A 507 -26.20 -23.07 -15.72
C ALA A 507 -27.59 -23.58 -15.30
N PRO A 508 -27.92 -23.74 -13.99
CA PRO A 508 -29.27 -24.13 -13.59
C PRO A 508 -30.33 -23.09 -13.88
N LEU A 509 -30.00 -21.81 -13.68
CA LEU A 509 -30.94 -20.72 -13.94
C LEU A 509 -31.26 -20.62 -15.44
N GLY A 510 -30.26 -20.79 -16.32
CA GLY A 510 -30.44 -20.84 -17.77
C GLY A 510 -31.34 -22.00 -18.19
N ALA A 511 -31.14 -23.18 -17.59
CA ALA A 511 -31.98 -24.37 -17.86
C ALA A 511 -33.46 -24.21 -17.44
N ILE A 512 -33.75 -23.29 -16.52
CA ILE A 512 -35.11 -22.98 -16.06
C ILE A 512 -35.81 -21.99 -17.01
N ILE A 513 -35.07 -21.06 -17.59
CA ILE A 513 -35.59 -19.98 -18.45
C ILE A 513 -35.86 -20.57 -19.85
N LYS A 514 -37.07 -21.11 -20.04
CA LYS A 514 -37.49 -21.76 -21.30
C LYS A 514 -38.07 -20.79 -22.35
N LYS A 515 -38.43 -19.56 -21.95
CA LYS A 515 -39.01 -18.51 -22.81
C LYS A 515 -38.53 -17.14 -22.35
N GLY A 516 -38.05 -16.29 -23.27
CA GLY A 516 -37.60 -14.93 -22.92
C GLY A 516 -36.63 -14.23 -23.89
N GLY A 517 -36.25 -14.87 -25.01
CA GLY A 517 -35.26 -14.35 -25.95
C GLY A 517 -33.89 -14.11 -25.29
N LEU A 518 -32.95 -13.54 -26.05
CA LEU A 518 -31.57 -13.35 -25.60
C LEU A 518 -31.45 -12.36 -24.41
N GLY A 519 -32.46 -11.52 -24.15
CA GLY A 519 -32.40 -10.44 -23.16
C GLY A 519 -32.67 -10.85 -21.70
N MET A 520 -33.62 -11.77 -21.45
CA MET A 520 -33.99 -12.17 -20.07
C MET A 520 -32.83 -12.84 -19.30
N PRO A 521 -32.06 -13.77 -19.90
CA PRO A 521 -30.88 -14.35 -19.24
C PRO A 521 -29.82 -13.29 -18.90
N VAL A 522 -29.63 -12.28 -19.76
CA VAL A 522 -28.69 -11.18 -19.53
C VAL A 522 -29.10 -10.34 -18.32
N LEU A 523 -30.35 -9.89 -18.24
CA LEU A 523 -30.82 -9.09 -17.11
C LEU A 523 -30.66 -9.82 -15.77
N LEU A 524 -31.00 -11.11 -15.72
CA LEU A 524 -30.81 -11.92 -14.52
C LEU A 524 -29.32 -12.09 -14.17
N SER A 525 -28.45 -12.27 -15.17
CA SER A 525 -27.01 -12.34 -14.96
C SER A 525 -26.46 -11.05 -14.31
N ILE A 526 -26.94 -9.87 -14.76
CA ILE A 526 -26.53 -8.57 -14.22
C ILE A 526 -26.96 -8.43 -12.75
N ILE A 527 -28.16 -8.88 -12.39
CA ILE A 527 -28.64 -8.83 -10.99
C ILE A 527 -27.75 -9.69 -10.08
N PHE A 528 -27.48 -10.94 -10.47
CA PHE A 528 -26.60 -11.82 -9.70
C PHE A 528 -25.15 -11.32 -9.67
N PHE A 529 -24.70 -10.68 -10.74
CA PHE A 529 -23.40 -10.01 -10.78
C PHE A 529 -23.32 -8.86 -9.77
N ILE A 530 -24.27 -7.93 -9.80
CA ILE A 530 -24.32 -6.79 -8.87
C ILE A 530 -24.36 -7.31 -7.42
N MET A 531 -25.18 -8.33 -7.16
CA MET A 531 -25.27 -8.96 -5.84
C MET A 531 -23.92 -9.54 -5.41
N TYR A 532 -23.25 -10.31 -6.27
CA TYR A 532 -21.93 -10.86 -5.99
C TYR A 532 -20.90 -9.78 -5.68
N TYR A 533 -20.84 -8.74 -6.52
CA TYR A 533 -19.85 -7.68 -6.38
C TYR A 533 -20.09 -6.86 -5.11
N MET A 534 -21.36 -6.55 -4.81
CA MET A 534 -21.75 -5.86 -3.58
C MET A 534 -21.38 -6.68 -2.33
N LEU A 535 -21.68 -7.98 -2.31
CA LEU A 535 -21.32 -8.87 -1.20
C LEU A 535 -19.79 -8.97 -1.04
N THR A 536 -19.06 -9.07 -2.14
CA THR A 536 -17.59 -9.15 -2.13
C THR A 536 -16.97 -7.87 -1.56
N ILE A 537 -17.39 -6.70 -2.03
CA ILE A 537 -16.91 -5.41 -1.50
C ILE A 537 -17.24 -5.28 -0.01
N THR A 538 -18.44 -5.65 0.41
CA THR A 538 -18.88 -5.53 1.80
C THR A 538 -18.06 -6.45 2.71
N GLY A 539 -17.90 -7.72 2.32
CA GLY A 539 -17.09 -8.69 3.08
C GLY A 539 -15.62 -8.31 3.16
N GLU A 540 -15.04 -7.80 2.07
CA GLU A 540 -13.67 -7.29 2.06
C GLU A 540 -13.49 -6.08 2.99
N LYS A 541 -14.47 -5.16 3.03
CA LYS A 541 -14.42 -3.99 3.93
C LYS A 541 -14.47 -4.43 5.39
N TRP A 542 -15.37 -5.34 5.75
CA TRP A 542 -15.45 -5.88 7.11
C TRP A 542 -14.14 -6.53 7.56
N ALA A 543 -13.51 -7.31 6.69
CA ALA A 543 -12.21 -7.93 6.97
C ALA A 543 -11.08 -6.88 7.12
N LYS A 544 -11.02 -5.89 6.22
CA LYS A 544 -10.00 -4.83 6.24
C LYS A 544 -10.12 -3.93 7.48
N GLU A 545 -11.33 -3.68 7.96
CA GLU A 545 -11.59 -2.89 9.16
C GLU A 545 -11.39 -3.69 10.46
N GLY A 546 -11.37 -5.02 10.38
CA GLY A 546 -11.25 -5.91 11.53
C GLY A 546 -12.57 -6.17 12.24
N LEU A 547 -13.70 -5.97 11.56
CA LEU A 547 -15.04 -6.35 12.02
C LEU A 547 -15.26 -7.86 11.92
N SER A 548 -14.67 -8.50 10.91
CA SER A 548 -14.71 -9.95 10.68
C SER A 548 -13.31 -10.50 10.45
N ASP A 549 -13.17 -11.81 10.65
CA ASP A 549 -11.94 -12.53 10.31
C ASP A 549 -11.65 -12.43 8.79
N PRO A 550 -10.40 -12.19 8.35
CA PRO A 550 -10.06 -12.06 6.94
C PRO A 550 -10.49 -13.22 6.05
N LEU A 551 -10.49 -14.45 6.57
CA LEU A 551 -10.96 -15.63 5.84
C LEU A 551 -12.46 -15.51 5.57
N PHE A 552 -13.26 -15.27 6.61
CA PHE A 552 -14.71 -15.15 6.47
C PHE A 552 -15.10 -13.97 5.56
N GLY A 553 -14.49 -12.80 5.74
CA GLY A 553 -14.84 -11.61 4.96
C GLY A 553 -14.55 -11.77 3.46
N THR A 554 -13.46 -12.44 3.08
CA THR A 554 -13.13 -12.67 1.67
C THR A 554 -13.95 -13.79 1.02
N PHE A 555 -14.27 -14.84 1.77
CA PHE A 555 -15.13 -15.94 1.29
C PHE A 555 -16.62 -15.64 1.37
N PHE A 556 -17.02 -14.54 2.03
CA PHE A 556 -18.40 -14.20 2.32
C PHE A 556 -19.32 -14.28 1.10
N SER A 557 -18.91 -13.70 -0.04
CA SER A 557 -19.73 -13.71 -1.26
C SER A 557 -19.91 -15.11 -1.83
N ASN A 558 -18.83 -15.89 -1.95
CA ASN A 558 -18.87 -17.27 -2.43
C ASN A 558 -19.70 -18.16 -1.50
N MET A 559 -19.52 -18.02 -0.18
CA MET A 559 -20.23 -18.82 0.81
C MET A 559 -21.72 -18.46 0.88
N ALA A 560 -22.07 -17.19 0.67
CA ALA A 560 -23.46 -16.75 0.58
C ALA A 560 -24.14 -17.26 -0.69
N LEU A 561 -23.43 -17.33 -1.82
CA LEU A 561 -23.98 -17.68 -3.13
C LEU A 561 -24.06 -19.20 -3.41
N ILE A 562 -23.18 -20.01 -2.82
CA ILE A 562 -23.19 -21.47 -2.98
C ILE A 562 -24.56 -22.11 -2.65
N PRO A 563 -25.22 -21.78 -1.51
CA PRO A 563 -26.56 -22.28 -1.20
C PRO A 563 -27.59 -21.95 -2.28
N PHE A 564 -27.55 -20.75 -2.86
CA PHE A 564 -28.45 -20.35 -3.95
C PHE A 564 -28.18 -21.15 -5.24
N GLY A 565 -26.90 -21.34 -5.60
CA GLY A 565 -26.54 -22.20 -6.74
C GLY A 565 -27.04 -23.64 -6.58
N LEU A 566 -26.85 -24.23 -5.40
CA LEU A 566 -27.37 -25.57 -5.09
C LEU A 566 -28.90 -25.64 -5.08
N PHE A 567 -29.56 -24.59 -4.58
CA PHE A 567 -31.01 -24.46 -4.62
C PHE A 567 -31.52 -24.42 -6.07
N PHE A 568 -30.93 -23.60 -6.93
CA PHE A 568 -31.31 -23.53 -8.35
C PHE A 568 -31.02 -24.83 -9.08
N LEU A 569 -29.89 -25.50 -8.79
CA LEU A 569 -29.60 -26.82 -9.33
C LEU A 569 -30.68 -27.85 -8.97
N LYS A 570 -31.13 -27.86 -7.72
CA LYS A 570 -32.23 -28.74 -7.26
C LYS A 570 -33.54 -28.41 -7.98
N GLN A 571 -33.81 -27.14 -8.23
CA GLN A 571 -35.05 -26.67 -8.84
C GLN A 571 -35.09 -26.91 -10.35
N ALA A 572 -33.96 -26.71 -11.04
CA ALA A 572 -33.80 -27.02 -12.46
C ALA A 572 -33.91 -28.52 -12.75
N ARG A 573 -33.53 -29.37 -11.80
CA ARG A 573 -33.74 -30.83 -11.85
C ARG A 573 -35.20 -31.24 -11.76
N LYS A 574 -36.06 -30.45 -11.11
CA LYS A 574 -37.50 -30.70 -10.98
C LYS A 574 -38.34 -30.03 -12.08
N ASP A 575 -37.68 -29.47 -13.10
CA ASP A 575 -38.33 -28.71 -14.20
C ASP A 575 -39.28 -27.61 -13.71
N ALA A 576 -38.95 -27.00 -12.58
CA ALA A 576 -39.83 -26.01 -11.99
C ALA A 576 -39.81 -24.68 -12.74
N ARG A 577 -41.00 -24.12 -12.97
CA ARG A 577 -41.25 -22.87 -13.67
C ARG A 577 -41.25 -21.68 -12.70
N LEU A 578 -40.08 -21.36 -12.16
CA LEU A 578 -39.90 -20.28 -11.16
C LEU A 578 -40.31 -18.88 -11.64
N PHE A 579 -40.35 -18.66 -12.96
CA PHE A 579 -40.50 -17.34 -13.57
C PHE A 579 -41.79 -17.18 -14.39
N GLU A 580 -42.72 -18.14 -14.32
CA GLU A 580 -44.07 -17.94 -14.86
C GLU A 580 -44.87 -17.03 -13.89
N PRO A 581 -45.67 -16.07 -14.38
CA PRO A 581 -46.48 -15.18 -13.54
C PRO A 581 -47.33 -15.94 -12.50
N ASP A 582 -47.82 -17.11 -12.88
CA ASP A 582 -48.65 -18.01 -12.05
C ASP A 582 -47.91 -18.50 -10.80
N PHE A 583 -46.58 -18.66 -10.87
CA PHE A 583 -45.76 -19.07 -9.72
C PHE A 583 -45.67 -17.95 -8.67
N TYR A 584 -45.55 -16.69 -9.11
CA TYR A 584 -45.52 -15.53 -8.22
C TYR A 584 -46.89 -15.30 -7.55
N GLN A 585 -47.98 -15.53 -8.28
CA GLN A 585 -49.34 -15.49 -7.71
C GLN A 585 -49.50 -16.54 -6.61
N GLY A 586 -49.03 -17.78 -6.81
CA GLY A 586 -49.11 -18.83 -5.80
C GLY A 586 -48.25 -18.57 -4.53
N ILE A 587 -47.10 -17.90 -4.66
CA ILE A 587 -46.30 -17.46 -3.50
C ILE A 587 -47.00 -16.32 -2.76
N TRP A 588 -47.51 -15.33 -3.50
CA TRP A 588 -48.24 -14.21 -2.94
C TRP A 588 -49.47 -14.68 -2.16
N GLU A 589 -50.24 -15.61 -2.70
CA GLU A 589 -51.38 -16.22 -2.01
C GLU A 589 -50.97 -16.97 -0.73
N LYS A 590 -49.84 -17.68 -0.72
CA LYS A 590 -49.34 -18.35 0.48
C LYS A 590 -48.92 -17.34 1.55
N ILE A 591 -48.25 -16.25 1.16
CA ILE A 591 -47.85 -15.17 2.07
C ILE A 591 -49.08 -14.47 2.65
N VAL A 592 -50.07 -14.14 1.80
CA VAL A 592 -51.34 -13.54 2.23
C VAL A 592 -52.10 -14.47 3.17
N LYS A 593 -52.18 -15.77 2.88
CA LYS A 593 -52.80 -16.77 3.78
C LYS A 593 -52.04 -16.88 5.11
N LEU A 594 -50.71 -16.83 5.11
CA LEU A 594 -49.90 -16.87 6.34
C LEU A 594 -50.10 -15.61 7.18
N TYR A 595 -50.15 -14.43 6.53
CA TYR A 595 -50.44 -13.16 7.16
C TYR A 595 -51.84 -13.13 7.76
N GLN A 596 -52.86 -13.57 7.02
CA GLN A 596 -54.23 -13.69 7.53
C GLN A 596 -54.32 -14.65 8.73
N LYS A 597 -53.58 -15.77 8.71
CA LYS A 597 -53.52 -16.73 9.81
C LYS A 597 -52.84 -16.15 11.06
N LEU A 598 -51.81 -15.31 10.89
CA LEU A 598 -51.16 -14.58 11.98
C LEU A 598 -52.05 -13.48 12.56
N VAL A 599 -52.77 -12.75 11.71
CA VAL A 599 -53.73 -11.71 12.13
C VAL A 599 -54.92 -12.33 12.88
N GLN A 600 -55.48 -13.46 12.41
CA GLN A 600 -56.53 -14.18 13.13
C GLN A 600 -56.06 -14.72 14.49
N ARG A 601 -54.82 -15.23 14.57
CA ARG A 601 -54.23 -15.65 15.86
C ARG A 601 -54.01 -14.49 16.82
N LYS A 602 -53.81 -13.27 16.31
CA LYS A 602 -53.68 -12.07 17.14
C LYS A 602 -55.03 -11.63 17.70
N LYS A 603 -56.08 -11.63 16.87
CA LYS A 603 -57.47 -11.35 17.33
C LYS A 603 -57.98 -12.38 18.35
N LEU A 604 -57.75 -13.68 18.12
CA LEU A 604 -58.10 -14.75 19.07
C LEU A 604 -57.35 -14.66 20.42
N LYS A 605 -56.26 -13.89 20.52
CA LYS A 605 -55.57 -13.62 21.80
C LYS A 605 -56.07 -12.37 22.50
N GLU A 606 -56.67 -11.42 21.76
CA GLU A 606 -57.29 -10.21 22.32
C GLU A 606 -58.70 -10.49 22.85
N ASP A 607 -59.43 -11.48 22.30
CA ASP A 607 -60.76 -11.89 22.78
C ASP A 607 -60.73 -12.84 24.01
N VAL A 608 -59.54 -13.25 24.48
CA VAL A 608 -59.35 -14.19 25.62
C VAL A 608 -58.72 -13.48 26.84
N LEU A 609 -58.44 -12.18 26.73
CA LEU A 609 -58.07 -11.28 27.82
C LEU A 609 -59.25 -10.36 28.14
#